data_AF-A0A3N5AFV0-F1
#
_entry.id   AF-A0A3N5AFV0-F1
#
_cell.length_a   1.000
_cell.length_b   1.000
_cell.length_c   1.000
_cell.angle_alpha   90.00
_cell.angle_beta   90.00
_cell.angle_gamma   90.00
#
_symmetry.space_group_name_H-M   'P 1'
#
loop_
_entity.id
_entity.type
_entity.pdbx_description
1 polymer ?
#
loop_
_entity_poly.entity_id
_entity_poly.type
_entity_poly.pdbx_seq_one_letter_code
_entity_poly.pdbx_strand_id
1 'polypeptide(L)'
;MTSSTAAPVFGRILIATALSGALALGAGTAVAAGPADEGWKGEGGLTLSSADNAEVNAYVDRAKQAERSISTDVRAAALVSGAELIGYENRLKSPDSLKRKVATSLREHPGQPVGAVLAGLGDAVRYTLQWPDGSYSDGVSTASALLSAWGNDSTKWSNTWGRNSGYKGLNTGWRAPRSGQLFEVQFHTPASKHAQEVTHVLYEEQRLPSTSPARKKELQARQDAEFAAVPVPAGADRLTAPARLPAPLPVPLPAPA
;
A
#
# COMPACT_ATOMS: atom_id res chain seq x y z
N MET A 1 58.51 18.75 -43.31
CA MET A 1 58.88 18.16 -42.01
C MET A 1 58.08 16.88 -41.83
N THR A 2 58.80 15.74 -41.73
CA THR A 2 58.40 14.40 -41.22
C THR A 2 57.15 13.74 -41.84
N SER A 3 57.26 12.84 -42.84
CA SER A 3 57.47 11.36 -42.75
C SER A 3 56.40 10.67 -41.86
N SER A 4 55.63 9.65 -42.26
CA SER A 4 56.01 8.27 -42.64
C SER A 4 54.67 7.46 -42.70
N THR A 5 54.20 6.83 -43.77
CA THR A 5 54.49 5.48 -44.34
C THR A 5 53.35 4.44 -44.12
N ALA A 6 52.80 3.97 -45.26
CA ALA A 6 52.28 2.65 -45.67
C ALA A 6 51.34 1.76 -44.80
N ALA A 7 50.32 1.23 -45.51
CA ALA A 7 49.48 0.07 -45.20
C ALA A 7 50.23 -1.28 -45.42
N PRO A 8 49.69 -2.51 -45.16
CA PRO A 8 48.57 -3.08 -45.93
C PRO A 8 47.62 -4.09 -45.21
N VAL A 9 46.65 -4.56 -46.00
CA VAL A 9 45.61 -5.60 -45.84
C VAL A 9 46.18 -7.03 -45.84
N PHE A 10 45.48 -8.01 -45.24
CA PHE A 10 45.24 -9.44 -45.61
C PHE A 10 44.70 -10.13 -44.32
N GLY A 11 43.69 -10.99 -44.25
CA GLY A 11 43.06 -11.90 -45.20
C GLY A 11 43.22 -13.36 -44.70
N ARG A 12 42.09 -14.08 -44.59
CA ARG A 12 41.91 -15.56 -44.54
C ARG A 12 42.16 -16.31 -43.20
N ILE A 13 41.61 -17.51 -42.89
CA ILE A 13 40.41 -18.34 -43.21
C ILE A 13 40.71 -19.77 -42.63
N LEU A 14 39.71 -20.49 -42.09
CA LEU A 14 39.60 -21.99 -41.90
C LEU A 14 40.48 -22.64 -40.78
N ILE A 15 40.20 -23.82 -40.16
CA ILE A 15 39.13 -24.85 -40.12
C ILE A 15 39.44 -25.81 -38.92
N ALA A 16 38.38 -26.45 -38.37
CA ALA A 16 38.25 -27.78 -37.70
C ALA A 16 39.38 -28.38 -36.82
N THR A 17 39.09 -29.04 -35.69
CA THR A 17 38.57 -30.43 -35.64
C THR A 17 38.18 -30.85 -34.21
N ALA A 18 37.26 -31.81 -34.11
CA ALA A 18 36.74 -32.43 -32.89
C ALA A 18 37.67 -33.54 -32.33
N LEU A 19 37.58 -33.81 -31.02
CA LEU A 19 37.92 -35.10 -30.42
C LEU A 19 37.16 -35.34 -29.08
N SER A 20 36.34 -36.39 -29.13
CA SER A 20 36.01 -37.43 -28.13
C SER A 20 36.12 -37.19 -26.62
N GLY A 21 34.95 -37.25 -25.95
CA GLY A 21 34.56 -38.26 -24.96
C GLY A 21 35.44 -38.60 -23.74
N ALA A 22 34.91 -38.34 -22.54
CA ALA A 22 34.99 -39.26 -21.40
C ALA A 22 33.85 -38.96 -20.39
N LEU A 23 33.00 -39.97 -20.14
CA LEU A 23 32.11 -40.00 -18.98
C LEU A 23 32.97 -40.08 -17.71
N ALA A 24 32.79 -39.13 -16.79
CA ALA A 24 33.18 -39.28 -15.40
C ALA A 24 31.91 -39.22 -14.55
N LEU A 25 31.49 -40.37 -14.01
CA LEU A 25 30.60 -40.45 -12.86
C LEU A 25 31.33 -39.86 -11.66
N GLY A 26 31.24 -38.54 -11.50
CA GLY A 26 31.58 -37.86 -10.26
C GLY A 26 30.39 -37.95 -9.32
N ALA A 27 30.55 -38.68 -8.23
CA ALA A 27 29.67 -38.60 -7.07
C ALA A 27 29.58 -37.12 -6.66
N GLY A 28 28.45 -36.48 -6.97
CA GLY A 28 28.16 -35.13 -6.54
C GLY A 28 28.13 -35.12 -5.03
N THR A 29 29.20 -34.59 -4.45
CA THR A 29 29.25 -34.11 -3.08
C THR A 29 27.97 -33.35 -2.81
N ALA A 30 27.21 -33.79 -1.80
CA ALA A 30 26.08 -33.06 -1.27
C ALA A 30 26.49 -31.59 -1.15
N VAL A 31 25.86 -30.74 -1.96
CA VAL A 31 25.96 -29.30 -1.80
C VAL A 31 25.49 -29.05 -0.39
N ALA A 32 26.42 -28.70 0.49
CA ALA A 32 26.13 -28.26 1.82
C ALA A 32 25.04 -27.18 1.69
N ALA A 33 23.89 -27.43 2.30
CA ALA A 33 22.84 -26.44 2.41
C ALA A 33 23.50 -25.15 2.88
N GLY A 34 23.46 -24.12 2.02
CA GLY A 34 23.86 -22.78 2.42
C GLY A 34 23.13 -22.40 3.72
N PRO A 35 23.63 -21.40 4.47
CA PRO A 35 22.97 -20.97 5.70
C PRO A 35 21.50 -20.81 5.40
N ALA A 36 20.66 -21.49 6.21
CA ALA A 36 19.24 -21.59 5.98
C ALA A 36 18.69 -20.23 5.54
N ASP A 37 17.82 -20.22 4.55
CA ASP A 37 17.16 -19.02 4.06
C ASP A 37 16.34 -18.42 5.22
N GLU A 38 17.00 -17.64 6.09
CA GLU A 38 16.39 -17.07 7.29
C GLU A 38 15.55 -15.86 6.85
N GLY A 39 14.47 -16.17 6.14
CA GLY A 39 13.40 -15.25 5.84
C GLY A 39 12.68 -14.80 7.11
N TRP A 40 11.48 -14.24 6.96
CA TRP A 40 10.73 -13.76 8.12
C TRP A 40 9.82 -14.86 8.67
N LYS A 41 9.74 -14.96 10.01
CA LYS A 41 8.83 -15.84 10.74
C LYS A 41 7.98 -14.97 11.67
N GLY A 42 6.66 -15.09 11.55
CA GLY A 42 5.70 -14.38 12.38
C GLY A 42 4.79 -15.33 13.15
N GLU A 43 3.87 -14.73 13.90
CA GLU A 43 2.85 -15.45 14.66
C GLU A 43 1.96 -16.33 13.76
N GLY A 44 1.38 -17.38 14.34
CA GLY A 44 0.45 -18.26 13.64
C GLY A 44 1.07 -19.04 12.47
N GLY A 45 2.38 -19.30 12.53
CA GLY A 45 3.12 -20.05 11.51
C GLY A 45 3.29 -19.31 10.18
N LEU A 46 3.05 -18.00 10.15
CA LEU A 46 3.27 -17.17 8.97
C LEU A 46 4.76 -17.05 8.68
N THR A 47 5.13 -17.24 7.41
CA THR A 47 6.51 -17.11 6.97
C THR A 47 6.61 -16.36 5.64
N LEU A 48 7.76 -15.77 5.38
CA LEU A 48 8.19 -15.27 4.07
C LEU A 48 9.55 -15.88 3.76
N SER A 49 9.80 -16.24 2.50
CA SER A 49 11.16 -16.55 2.06
C SER A 49 12.07 -15.33 2.25
N SER A 50 13.40 -15.50 2.24
CA SER A 50 14.30 -14.35 2.33
C SER A 50 14.11 -13.37 1.17
N ALA A 51 13.87 -13.90 -0.04
CA ALA A 51 13.58 -13.11 -1.23
C ALA A 51 12.30 -12.26 -1.05
N ASP A 52 11.19 -12.87 -0.64
CA ASP A 52 9.93 -12.14 -0.40
C ASP A 52 10.10 -11.12 0.72
N ASN A 53 10.77 -11.49 1.81
CA ASN A 53 11.04 -10.58 2.94
C ASN A 53 11.89 -9.37 2.50
N ALA A 54 12.88 -9.57 1.63
CA ALA A 54 13.67 -8.49 1.07
C ALA A 54 12.82 -7.55 0.21
N GLU A 55 11.90 -8.07 -0.61
CA GLU A 55 10.96 -7.24 -1.37
C GLU A 55 10.03 -6.43 -0.48
N VAL A 56 9.51 -7.02 0.60
CA VAL A 56 8.69 -6.31 1.59
C VAL A 56 9.49 -5.22 2.29
N ASN A 57 10.74 -5.47 2.68
CA ASN A 57 11.60 -4.45 3.29
C ASN A 57 11.88 -3.29 2.31
N ALA A 58 12.18 -3.60 1.05
CA ALA A 58 12.38 -2.59 0.02
C ALA A 58 11.10 -1.76 -0.21
N TYR A 59 9.92 -2.39 -0.16
CA TYR A 59 8.64 -1.68 -0.21
C TYR A 59 8.42 -0.75 1.00
N VAL A 60 8.72 -1.22 2.21
CA VAL A 60 8.64 -0.40 3.44
C VAL A 60 9.48 0.87 3.30
N ASP A 61 10.70 0.76 2.77
CA ASP A 61 11.58 1.92 2.61
C ASP A 61 11.09 2.89 1.53
N ARG A 62 10.54 2.39 0.42
CA ARG A 62 9.87 3.24 -0.58
C ARG A 62 8.66 3.97 0.01
N ALA A 63 7.83 3.28 0.80
CA ALA A 63 6.69 3.88 1.46
C ALA A 63 7.11 4.99 2.45
N LYS A 64 8.16 4.78 3.24
CA LYS A 64 8.74 5.80 4.14
C LYS A 64 9.28 7.02 3.39
N GLN A 65 9.92 6.82 2.23
CA GLN A 65 10.43 7.93 1.42
C GLN A 65 9.28 8.75 0.82
N ALA A 66 8.27 8.07 0.26
CA ALA A 66 7.10 8.71 -0.32
C ALA A 66 6.25 9.47 0.72
N GLU A 67 6.11 8.91 1.92
CA GLU A 67 5.31 9.46 3.03
C GLU A 67 5.62 10.93 3.31
N ARG A 68 6.88 11.39 3.18
CA ARG A 68 7.25 12.78 3.48
C ARG A 68 6.48 13.78 2.62
N SER A 69 6.38 13.49 1.32
CA SER A 69 5.62 14.33 0.39
C SER A 69 4.12 14.20 0.60
N ILE A 70 3.63 12.98 0.84
CA ILE A 70 2.20 12.70 1.07
C ILE A 70 1.73 13.40 2.35
N SER A 71 2.51 13.36 3.42
CA SER A 71 2.22 14.02 4.68
C SER A 71 2.19 15.54 4.54
N THR A 72 2.97 16.11 3.63
CA THR A 72 2.92 17.54 3.33
C THR A 72 1.55 17.91 2.74
N ASP A 73 1.12 17.18 1.71
CA ASP A 73 -0.18 17.37 1.06
C ASP A 73 -1.33 17.14 2.05
N VAL A 74 -1.35 16.01 2.76
CA VAL A 74 -2.45 15.68 3.68
C VAL A 74 -2.55 16.67 4.84
N ARG A 75 -1.43 17.14 5.41
CA ARG A 75 -1.45 18.17 6.46
C ARG A 75 -1.96 19.51 5.95
N ALA A 76 -1.58 19.90 4.73
CA ALA A 76 -2.09 21.11 4.10
C ALA A 76 -3.60 21.00 3.82
N ALA A 77 -4.06 19.87 3.28
CA ALA A 77 -5.48 19.61 3.07
C ALA A 77 -6.27 19.63 4.38
N ALA A 78 -5.74 19.02 5.44
CA ALA A 78 -6.33 19.05 6.78
C ALA A 78 -6.50 20.49 7.28
N LEU A 79 -5.42 21.29 7.23
CA LEU A 79 -5.46 22.68 7.67
C LEU A 79 -6.48 23.53 6.90
N VAL A 80 -6.48 23.46 5.57
CA VAL A 80 -7.37 24.28 4.72
C VAL A 80 -8.83 23.87 4.86
N SER A 81 -9.10 22.58 5.04
CA SER A 81 -10.46 22.05 5.22
C SER A 81 -10.99 22.13 6.66
N GLY A 82 -10.18 22.62 7.61
CA GLY A 82 -10.55 22.67 9.03
C GLY A 82 -10.59 21.31 9.72
N ALA A 83 -9.85 20.32 9.22
CA ALA A 83 -9.75 19.00 9.80
C ALA A 83 -8.70 18.94 10.93
N GLU A 84 -8.98 18.14 11.94
CA GLU A 84 -7.95 17.62 12.84
C GLU A 84 -7.30 16.38 12.21
N LEU A 85 -5.96 16.37 12.13
CA LEU A 85 -5.19 15.21 11.72
C LEU A 85 -4.82 14.37 12.95
N ILE A 86 -5.61 13.32 13.20
CA ILE A 86 -5.46 12.47 14.38
C ILE A 86 -4.61 11.23 14.08
N GLY A 87 -3.88 10.75 15.08
CA GLY A 87 -3.11 9.51 14.99
C GLY A 87 -1.91 9.59 14.03
N TYR A 88 -1.36 10.79 13.80
CA TYR A 88 -0.30 11.01 12.81
C TYR A 88 0.97 10.21 13.13
N GLU A 89 1.28 9.96 14.39
CA GLU A 89 2.37 9.08 14.82
C GLU A 89 2.25 7.66 14.25
N ASN A 90 1.03 7.21 13.94
CA ASN A 90 0.69 5.90 13.38
C ASN A 90 0.57 5.87 11.84
N ARG A 91 0.99 6.95 11.17
CA ARG A 91 0.83 7.12 9.70
C ARG A 91 1.58 6.08 8.87
N LEU A 92 2.68 5.54 9.38
CA LEU A 92 3.42 4.45 8.76
C LEU A 92 3.05 3.15 9.45
N LYS A 93 2.62 2.15 8.68
CA LYS A 93 2.39 0.81 9.22
C LYS A 93 3.73 0.17 9.63
N SER A 94 3.75 -0.57 10.73
CA SER A 94 4.98 -1.23 11.16
C SER A 94 5.45 -2.26 10.11
N PRO A 95 6.78 -2.44 9.93
CA PRO A 95 7.30 -3.42 8.99
C PRO A 95 6.77 -4.83 9.26
N ASP A 96 6.69 -5.22 10.52
CA ASP A 96 6.19 -6.54 10.92
C ASP A 96 4.72 -6.75 10.56
N SER A 97 3.88 -5.73 10.76
CA SER A 97 2.47 -5.78 10.32
C SER A 97 2.32 -5.90 8.79
N LEU A 98 3.21 -5.27 8.03
CA LEU A 98 3.22 -5.39 6.57
C LEU A 98 3.65 -6.80 6.15
N LYS A 99 4.71 -7.36 6.75
CA LYS A 99 5.15 -8.75 6.51
C LYS A 99 4.06 -9.75 6.83
N ARG A 100 3.42 -9.62 7.99
CA ARG A 100 2.27 -10.45 8.38
C ARG A 100 1.15 -10.38 7.35
N LYS A 101 0.82 -9.17 6.86
CA LYS A 101 -0.23 -8.98 5.84
C LYS A 101 0.13 -9.66 4.52
N VAL A 102 1.37 -9.50 4.06
CA VAL A 102 1.86 -10.14 2.84
C VAL A 102 1.88 -11.67 2.98
N ALA A 103 2.46 -12.20 4.06
CA ALA A 103 2.49 -13.64 4.34
C ALA A 103 1.08 -14.24 4.43
N THR A 104 0.13 -13.52 5.03
CA THR A 104 -1.28 -13.96 5.07
C THR A 104 -1.87 -14.06 3.67
N SER A 105 -1.67 -13.04 2.82
CA SER A 105 -2.16 -13.04 1.44
C SER A 105 -1.59 -14.20 0.63
N LEU A 106 -0.27 -14.43 0.70
CA LEU A 106 0.41 -15.52 -0.02
C LEU A 106 -0.06 -16.90 0.44
N ARG A 107 -0.36 -17.07 1.73
CA ARG A 107 -0.93 -18.30 2.27
C ARG A 107 -2.35 -18.54 1.78
N GLU A 108 -3.18 -17.50 1.75
CA GLU A 108 -4.57 -17.59 1.28
C GLU A 108 -4.65 -17.75 -0.24
N HIS A 109 -3.65 -17.27 -0.99
CA HIS A 109 -3.61 -17.25 -2.44
C HIS A 109 -2.28 -17.84 -2.95
N PRO A 110 -2.09 -19.18 -2.86
CA PRO A 110 -0.83 -19.82 -3.28
C PRO A 110 -0.50 -19.52 -4.75
N GLY A 111 0.76 -19.14 -5.01
CA GLY A 111 1.26 -18.81 -6.35
C GLY A 111 1.11 -17.34 -6.75
N GLN A 112 0.48 -16.50 -5.93
CA GLN A 112 0.47 -15.05 -6.15
C GLN A 112 1.89 -14.48 -5.97
N PRO A 113 2.40 -13.66 -6.90
CA PRO A 113 3.71 -13.03 -6.71
C PRO A 113 3.65 -11.93 -5.63
N VAL A 114 4.69 -11.84 -4.80
CA VAL A 114 4.78 -10.85 -3.72
C VAL A 114 4.62 -9.42 -4.22
N GLY A 115 5.18 -9.09 -5.39
CA GLY A 115 5.02 -7.79 -6.04
C GLY A 115 3.56 -7.42 -6.33
N ALA A 116 2.71 -8.39 -6.68
CA ALA A 116 1.28 -8.15 -6.89
C ALA A 116 0.55 -7.87 -5.58
N VAL A 117 0.91 -8.55 -4.49
CA VAL A 117 0.38 -8.25 -3.15
C VAL A 117 0.77 -6.83 -2.74
N LEU A 118 2.06 -6.48 -2.88
CA LEU A 118 2.60 -5.17 -2.52
C LEU A 118 1.98 -4.03 -3.34
N ALA A 119 1.74 -4.24 -4.63
CA ALA A 119 1.10 -3.24 -5.50
C ALA A 119 -0.34 -2.90 -5.08
N GLY A 120 -1.02 -3.81 -4.37
CA GLY A 120 -2.37 -3.60 -3.83
C GLY A 120 -2.39 -3.04 -2.40
N LEU A 121 -1.24 -2.88 -1.73
CA LEU A 121 -1.21 -2.39 -0.35
C LEU A 121 -1.43 -0.88 -0.28
N GLY A 122 -2.68 -0.48 -0.03
CA GLY A 122 -3.05 0.93 0.13
C GLY A 122 -2.73 1.55 1.50
N ASP A 123 -2.59 0.74 2.56
CA ASP A 123 -2.57 1.20 3.96
C ASP A 123 -1.17 1.19 4.61
N ALA A 124 -0.10 1.13 3.81
CA ALA A 124 1.26 1.25 4.31
C ALA A 124 1.57 2.67 4.80
N VAL A 125 1.01 3.66 4.11
CA VAL A 125 0.94 5.07 4.52
C VAL A 125 -0.55 5.39 4.70
N ARG A 126 -0.95 5.90 5.87
CA ARG A 126 -2.36 6.10 6.21
C ARG A 126 -2.57 7.35 7.08
N TYR A 127 -3.67 8.04 6.89
CA TYR A 127 -4.03 9.22 7.65
C TYR A 127 -5.49 9.15 8.07
N THR A 128 -5.84 9.84 9.17
CA THR A 128 -7.23 10.04 9.58
C THR A 128 -7.47 11.52 9.75
N LEU A 129 -8.40 12.06 8.97
CA LEU A 129 -8.89 13.42 9.13
C LEU A 129 -10.24 13.40 9.84
N GLN A 130 -10.39 14.28 10.82
CA GLN A 130 -11.59 14.38 11.64
C GLN A 130 -12.18 15.78 11.61
N TRP A 131 -13.51 15.86 11.49
CA TRP A 131 -14.28 17.11 11.56
C TRP A 131 -15.48 16.97 12.50
N PRO A 132 -15.92 18.06 13.14
CA PRO A 132 -17.26 18.11 13.73
C PRO A 132 -18.34 17.81 12.70
N ASP A 133 -19.45 17.21 13.15
CA ASP A 133 -20.57 16.78 12.30
C ASP A 133 -21.08 17.89 11.36
N GLY A 134 -21.22 19.12 11.88
CA GLY A 134 -21.74 20.25 11.11
C GLY A 134 -20.85 20.71 9.95
N SER A 135 -19.56 20.36 9.97
CA SER A 135 -18.58 20.73 8.94
C SER A 135 -18.04 19.54 8.14
N TYR A 136 -18.48 18.32 8.45
CA TYR A 136 -17.90 17.10 7.92
C TYR A 136 -17.93 17.03 6.39
N SER A 137 -19.10 17.20 5.78
CA SER A 137 -19.27 17.02 4.33
C SER A 137 -18.51 18.07 3.51
N ASP A 138 -18.51 19.32 3.96
CA ASP A 138 -17.78 20.41 3.31
C ASP A 138 -16.26 20.25 3.48
N GLY A 139 -15.83 19.83 4.68
CA GLY A 139 -14.45 19.52 4.99
C GLY A 139 -13.89 18.39 4.12
N VAL A 140 -14.64 17.28 4.01
CA VAL A 140 -14.26 16.16 3.12
C VAL A 140 -14.19 16.59 1.67
N SER A 141 -15.18 17.34 1.18
CA SER A 141 -15.21 17.82 -0.21
C SER A 141 -13.99 18.72 -0.50
N THR A 142 -13.66 19.62 0.43
CA THR A 142 -12.50 20.51 0.33
C THR A 142 -11.18 19.74 0.35
N ALA A 143 -10.98 18.87 1.34
CA ALA A 143 -9.74 18.11 1.48
C ALA A 143 -9.48 17.18 0.29
N SER A 144 -10.51 16.46 -0.15
CA SER A 144 -10.39 15.54 -1.29
C SER A 144 -10.18 16.28 -2.62
N ALA A 145 -10.82 17.43 -2.83
CA ALA A 145 -10.58 18.27 -4.00
C ALA A 145 -9.13 18.80 -4.04
N LEU A 146 -8.58 19.25 -2.91
CA LEU A 146 -7.18 19.71 -2.81
C LEU A 146 -6.19 18.58 -3.11
N LEU A 147 -6.36 17.41 -2.50
CA LEU A 147 -5.52 16.25 -2.77
C LEU A 147 -5.52 15.90 -4.27
N SER A 148 -6.71 15.90 -4.89
CA SER A 148 -6.85 15.67 -6.33
C SER A 148 -6.21 16.76 -7.19
N ALA A 149 -6.37 18.03 -6.81
CA ALA A 149 -5.76 19.18 -7.50
C ALA A 149 -4.23 19.13 -7.48
N TRP A 150 -3.62 18.57 -6.43
CA TRP A 150 -2.18 18.32 -6.36
C TRP A 150 -1.73 17.04 -7.07
N GLY A 151 -2.63 16.38 -7.80
CA GLY A 151 -2.33 15.21 -8.62
C GLY A 151 -2.41 13.87 -7.87
N ASN A 152 -2.93 13.84 -6.64
CA ASN A 152 -3.20 12.57 -5.98
C ASN A 152 -4.46 11.93 -6.59
N ASP A 153 -4.30 10.81 -7.28
CA ASP A 153 -5.41 10.11 -7.92
C ASP A 153 -6.19 9.28 -6.90
N SER A 154 -7.51 9.44 -6.83
CA SER A 154 -8.35 8.55 -6.03
C SER A 154 -8.40 7.16 -6.66
N THR A 155 -8.03 6.13 -5.90
CA THR A 155 -8.03 4.72 -6.32
C THR A 155 -9.14 3.91 -5.65
N LYS A 156 -9.71 4.42 -4.56
CA LYS A 156 -10.80 3.79 -3.81
C LYS A 156 -11.63 4.87 -3.13
N TRP A 157 -12.94 4.72 -3.17
CA TRP A 157 -13.90 5.58 -2.47
C TRP A 157 -14.98 4.75 -1.79
N SER A 158 -14.76 4.34 -0.54
CA SER A 158 -15.69 3.51 0.21
C SER A 158 -16.51 4.36 1.18
N ASN A 159 -17.59 4.95 0.70
CA ASN A 159 -18.56 5.66 1.52
C ASN A 159 -19.52 4.69 2.19
N THR A 160 -19.55 4.66 3.52
CA THR A 160 -20.42 3.76 4.29
C THR A 160 -21.47 4.47 5.14
N TRP A 161 -21.54 5.81 5.07
CA TRP A 161 -22.49 6.60 5.87
C TRP A 161 -23.94 6.18 5.65
N GLY A 162 -24.32 5.89 4.40
CA GLY A 162 -25.68 5.48 4.02
C GLY A 162 -26.02 4.00 4.28
N ARG A 163 -25.12 3.20 4.87
CA ARG A 163 -25.41 1.79 5.19
C ARG A 163 -26.31 1.68 6.42
N ASN A 164 -27.24 0.72 6.42
CA ASN A 164 -28.11 0.50 7.58
C ASN A 164 -27.39 -0.12 8.79
N SER A 165 -26.26 -0.78 8.58
CA SER A 165 -25.47 -1.42 9.64
C SER A 165 -23.97 -1.42 9.32
N GLY A 166 -23.17 -1.69 10.35
CA GLY A 166 -21.71 -1.76 10.26
C GLY A 166 -21.03 -0.39 10.24
N TYR A 167 -19.74 -0.42 9.90
CA TYR A 167 -18.85 0.74 9.94
C TYR A 167 -19.45 2.01 9.34
N LYS A 168 -19.33 3.13 10.07
CA LYS A 168 -19.72 4.48 9.63
C LYS A 168 -18.48 5.34 9.39
N GLY A 169 -18.33 5.84 8.18
CA GLY A 169 -17.22 6.68 7.79
C GLY A 169 -17.00 6.64 6.28
N LEU A 170 -15.91 7.29 5.86
CA LEU A 170 -15.47 7.25 4.48
C LEU A 170 -13.99 6.84 4.44
N ASN A 171 -13.73 5.67 3.88
CA ASN A 171 -12.37 5.15 3.69
C ASN A 171 -11.96 5.31 2.23
N THR A 172 -10.90 6.07 1.99
CA THR A 172 -10.44 6.44 0.65
C THR A 172 -9.00 6.00 0.40
N GLY A 173 -8.72 5.58 -0.82
CA GLY A 173 -7.39 5.24 -1.29
C GLY A 173 -6.95 6.24 -2.35
N TRP A 174 -5.66 6.55 -2.34
CA TRP A 174 -5.04 7.56 -3.19
C TRP A 174 -3.72 7.05 -3.75
N ARG A 175 -3.28 7.60 -4.88
CA ARG A 175 -1.97 7.35 -5.48
C ARG A 175 -1.20 8.66 -5.58
N ALA A 176 -0.04 8.72 -4.93
CA ALA A 176 0.82 9.89 -4.98
C ALA A 176 1.43 10.06 -6.39
N PRO A 177 1.40 11.28 -6.99
CA PRO A 177 1.73 11.48 -8.40
C PRO A 177 3.20 11.17 -8.76
N ARG A 178 4.13 11.49 -7.85
CA ARG A 178 5.58 11.35 -8.13
C ARG A 178 6.12 9.96 -7.84
N SER A 179 5.75 9.38 -6.70
CA SER A 179 6.25 8.07 -6.27
C SER A 179 5.40 6.90 -6.74
N GLY A 180 4.15 7.16 -7.16
CA GLY A 180 3.15 6.12 -7.41
C GLY A 180 2.70 5.38 -6.16
N GLN A 181 3.19 5.75 -4.97
CA GLN A 181 2.87 5.10 -3.69
C GLN A 181 1.38 5.25 -3.40
N LEU A 182 0.74 4.13 -3.08
CA LEU A 182 -0.62 4.15 -2.56
C LEU A 182 -0.63 4.59 -1.10
N PHE A 183 -1.64 5.37 -0.74
CA PHE A 183 -1.90 5.77 0.65
C PHE A 183 -3.40 5.81 0.93
N GLU A 184 -3.74 5.65 2.20
CA GLU A 184 -5.11 5.70 2.69
C GLU A 184 -5.38 7.04 3.39
N VAL A 185 -6.56 7.61 3.16
CA VAL A 185 -7.08 8.69 4.01
C VAL A 185 -8.49 8.30 4.47
N GLN A 186 -8.66 8.23 5.78
CA GLN A 186 -9.95 7.98 6.42
C GLN A 186 -10.56 9.30 6.88
N PHE A 187 -11.84 9.49 6.60
CA PHE A 187 -12.58 10.70 6.98
C PHE A 187 -13.64 10.35 8.01
N HIS A 188 -13.53 10.96 9.20
CA HIS A 188 -14.37 10.67 10.35
C HIS A 188 -14.98 11.92 10.99
N THR A 189 -16.08 11.73 11.70
CA THR A 189 -16.47 12.57 12.84
C THR A 189 -15.93 12.00 14.16
N PRO A 190 -15.90 12.76 15.27
CA PRO A 190 -15.54 12.25 16.59
C PRO A 190 -16.31 10.97 16.98
N ALA A 191 -17.65 10.97 16.83
CA ALA A 191 -18.47 9.82 17.17
C ALA A 191 -18.14 8.59 16.31
N SER A 192 -17.98 8.77 14.99
CA SER A 192 -17.63 7.67 14.09
C SER A 192 -16.23 7.10 14.35
N LYS A 193 -15.28 7.96 14.74
CA LYS A 193 -13.92 7.53 15.09
C LYS A 193 -13.91 6.75 16.40
N HIS A 194 -14.62 7.25 17.40
CA HIS A 194 -14.79 6.55 18.67
C HIS A 194 -15.40 5.17 18.47
N ALA A 195 -16.48 5.07 17.70
CA ALA A 195 -17.08 3.79 17.33
C ALA A 195 -16.08 2.88 16.61
N GLN A 196 -15.28 3.40 15.67
CA GLN A 196 -14.21 2.63 15.02
C GLN A 196 -13.20 2.06 16.02
N GLU A 197 -12.76 2.85 17.00
CA GLU A 197 -11.76 2.42 17.99
C GLU A 197 -12.31 1.34 18.93
N VAL A 198 -13.52 1.55 19.45
CA VAL A 198 -14.21 0.57 20.30
C VAL A 198 -14.44 -0.72 19.54
N THR A 199 -15.00 -0.63 18.33
CA THR A 199 -15.28 -1.82 17.51
C THR A 199 -14.03 -2.53 17.02
N HIS A 200 -12.91 -1.83 16.84
CA HIS A 200 -11.64 -2.46 16.47
C HIS A 200 -11.19 -3.48 17.52
N VAL A 201 -11.28 -3.15 18.81
CA VAL A 201 -10.95 -4.09 19.90
C VAL A 201 -11.87 -5.31 19.87
N LEU A 202 -13.17 -5.10 19.66
CA LEU A 202 -14.16 -6.18 19.57
C LEU A 202 -13.90 -7.08 18.35
N TYR A 203 -13.54 -6.49 17.21
CA TYR A 203 -13.21 -7.19 15.99
C TYR A 203 -11.93 -8.03 16.13
N GLU A 204 -10.90 -7.50 16.81
CA GLU A 204 -9.67 -8.25 17.07
C GLU A 204 -9.92 -9.51 17.90
N GLU A 205 -10.84 -9.45 18.88
CA GLU A 205 -11.30 -10.64 19.61
C GLU A 205 -12.15 -11.55 18.69
N GLN A 206 -13.09 -10.98 17.95
CA GLN A 206 -14.03 -11.73 17.12
C GLN A 206 -13.32 -12.56 16.05
N ARG A 207 -12.24 -12.04 15.46
CA ARG A 207 -11.53 -12.71 14.36
C ARG A 207 -10.63 -13.86 14.80
N LEU A 208 -10.40 -14.06 16.10
CA LEU A 208 -9.58 -15.17 16.56
C LEU A 208 -10.26 -16.52 16.25
N PRO A 209 -9.50 -17.54 15.80
CA PRO A 209 -10.03 -18.88 15.59
C PRO A 209 -10.60 -19.51 16.88
N SER A 210 -10.06 -19.13 18.04
CA SER A 210 -10.47 -19.61 19.36
C SER A 210 -11.78 -19.01 19.87
N THR A 211 -12.29 -17.94 19.26
CA THR A 211 -13.52 -17.27 19.72
C THR A 211 -14.74 -18.09 19.33
N SER A 212 -15.54 -18.46 20.34
CA SER A 212 -16.72 -19.32 20.16
C SER A 212 -17.81 -18.67 19.29
N PRO A 213 -18.66 -19.44 18.60
CA PRO A 213 -19.74 -18.88 17.78
C PRO A 213 -20.70 -17.97 18.57
N ALA A 214 -21.05 -18.34 19.81
CA ALA A 214 -21.89 -17.53 20.68
C ALA A 214 -21.24 -16.19 21.01
N ARG A 215 -19.93 -16.19 21.33
CA ARG A 215 -19.18 -14.97 21.60
C ARG A 215 -19.02 -14.10 20.35
N LYS A 216 -18.79 -14.70 19.17
CA LYS A 216 -18.76 -13.96 17.89
C LYS A 216 -20.08 -13.24 17.62
N LYS A 217 -21.22 -13.86 17.93
CA LYS A 217 -22.55 -13.24 17.79
C LYS A 217 -22.73 -12.07 18.77
N GLU A 218 -22.31 -12.21 20.02
CA GLU A 218 -22.34 -11.12 21.01
C GLU A 218 -21.46 -9.94 20.57
N LEU A 219 -20.20 -10.22 20.18
CA LEU A 219 -19.27 -9.19 19.69
C LEU A 219 -19.80 -8.48 18.45
N GLN A 220 -20.45 -9.19 17.54
CA GLN A 220 -21.09 -8.58 16.37
C GLN A 220 -22.23 -7.64 16.78
N ALA A 221 -23.13 -8.09 17.65
CA ALA A 221 -24.25 -7.26 18.12
C ALA A 221 -23.78 -5.99 18.83
N ARG A 222 -22.69 -6.09 19.61
CA ARG A 222 -22.05 -4.91 20.23
C ARG A 222 -21.50 -3.95 19.19
N GLN A 223 -20.74 -4.45 18.21
CA GLN A 223 -20.21 -3.61 17.13
C GLN A 223 -21.32 -2.91 16.34
N ASP A 224 -22.40 -3.62 16.05
CA ASP A 224 -23.54 -3.06 15.34
C ASP A 224 -24.23 -1.95 16.16
N ALA A 225 -24.37 -2.15 17.48
CA ALA A 225 -24.93 -1.14 18.38
C ALA A 225 -24.06 0.12 18.45
N GLU A 226 -22.73 -0.02 18.56
CA GLU A 226 -21.79 1.12 18.57
C GLU A 226 -21.91 1.96 17.30
N PHE A 227 -21.93 1.33 16.12
CA PHE A 227 -22.08 2.06 14.87
C PHE A 227 -23.49 2.59 14.61
N ALA A 228 -24.53 1.92 15.12
CA ALA A 228 -25.90 2.41 15.01
C ALA A 228 -26.12 3.71 15.80
N ALA A 229 -25.35 3.93 16.87
CA ALA A 229 -25.40 5.15 17.67
C ALA A 229 -24.70 6.36 17.02
N VAL A 230 -23.93 6.15 15.94
CA VAL A 230 -23.19 7.22 15.27
C VAL A 230 -24.14 8.10 14.45
N PRO A 231 -24.24 9.41 14.74
CA PRO A 231 -25.00 10.34 13.91
C PRO A 231 -24.44 10.40 12.50
N VAL A 232 -25.30 10.43 11.49
CA VAL A 232 -24.90 10.62 10.08
C VAL A 232 -24.84 12.12 9.79
N PRO A 233 -23.66 12.69 9.46
CA PRO A 233 -23.56 14.11 9.13
C PRO A 233 -24.37 14.46 7.87
N ALA A 234 -24.88 15.68 7.81
CA ALA A 234 -25.71 16.13 6.70
C ALA A 234 -24.97 15.97 5.35
N GLY A 235 -25.56 15.21 4.43
CA GLY A 235 -25.01 14.97 3.10
C GLY A 235 -23.82 14.00 3.03
N ALA A 236 -23.39 13.40 4.15
CA ALA A 236 -22.23 12.51 4.17
C ALA A 236 -22.43 11.24 3.33
N ASP A 237 -23.66 10.76 3.23
CA ASP A 237 -24.10 9.62 2.40
C ASP A 237 -23.99 9.89 0.89
N ARG A 238 -23.94 11.15 0.48
CA ARG A 238 -23.86 11.59 -0.93
C ARG A 238 -22.46 11.97 -1.38
N LEU A 239 -21.46 11.93 -0.50
CA LEU A 239 -20.08 12.25 -0.84
C LEU A 239 -19.52 11.26 -1.87
N THR A 240 -19.06 11.80 -3.00
CA THR A 240 -18.42 11.06 -4.10
C THR A 240 -16.95 11.42 -4.22
N ALA A 241 -16.16 10.56 -4.87
CA ALA A 241 -14.76 10.85 -5.17
C ALA A 241 -14.64 12.14 -6.00
N PRO A 242 -13.56 12.92 -5.82
CA PRO A 242 -13.31 14.07 -6.66
C PRO A 242 -13.12 13.63 -8.11
N ALA A 243 -13.51 14.50 -9.05
CA ALA A 243 -13.28 14.26 -10.47
C ALA A 243 -11.76 14.14 -10.72
N ARG A 244 -11.35 13.10 -11.43
CA ARG A 244 -9.96 12.96 -11.84
C ARG A 244 -9.60 14.08 -12.80
N LEU A 245 -8.67 14.95 -12.41
CA LEU A 245 -8.11 15.90 -13.35
C LEU A 245 -7.29 15.13 -14.39
N PRO A 246 -7.52 15.32 -15.70
CA PRO A 246 -6.68 14.72 -16.71
C PRO A 246 -5.25 15.20 -16.53
N ALA A 247 -4.27 14.30 -16.69
CA ALA A 247 -2.86 14.68 -16.67
C ALA A 247 -2.65 15.81 -17.70
N PRO A 248 -1.90 16.88 -17.36
CA PRO A 248 -1.54 17.88 -18.35
C PRO A 248 -0.91 17.19 -19.55
N LEU A 249 -1.40 17.49 -20.76
CA LEU A 249 -0.76 16.98 -21.97
C LEU A 249 0.73 17.37 -21.94
N PRO A 250 1.65 16.48 -22.33
CA PRO A 250 3.06 16.84 -22.41
C PRO A 250 3.19 18.08 -23.29
N VAL A 251 3.73 19.16 -22.72
CA VAL A 251 4.06 20.37 -23.48
C VAL A 251 5.11 19.94 -24.51
N PRO A 252 4.86 20.07 -25.82
CA PRO A 252 5.86 19.76 -26.83
C PRO A 252 7.11 20.59 -26.55
N LEU A 253 8.27 19.94 -26.43
CA LEU A 253 9.53 20.65 -26.36
C LEU A 253 9.65 21.54 -27.61
N PRO A 254 10.10 22.80 -27.49
CA PRO A 254 10.35 23.63 -28.65
C PRO A 254 11.36 22.92 -29.55
N ALA A 255 11.06 22.88 -30.85
CA ALA A 255 11.97 22.29 -31.84
C ALA A 255 13.32 23.04 -31.79
N PRO A 256 14.46 22.33 -31.87
CA PRO A 256 15.75 23.00 -31.98
C PRO A 256 15.77 23.88 -33.22
N ALA A 257 16.28 25.10 -33.05
CA ALA A 257 16.45 26.10 -34.12
C ALA A 257 17.55 25.71 -35.10
#